data_AF-U6F1W8-F1
#
_entry.id   AF-U6F1W8-F1
#
_cell.length_a   1.000
_cell.length_b   1.000
_cell.length_c   1.000
_cell.angle_alpha   90.00
_cell.angle_beta   90.00
_cell.angle_gamma   90.00
#
_symmetry.space_group_name_H-M   'P 1'
#
loop_
_entity.id
_entity.type
_entity.pdbx_description
1 polymer ?
#
loop_
_entity_poly.entity_id
_entity_poly.type
_entity_poly.pdbx_seq_one_letter_code
_entity_poly.pdbx_strand_id
1 'polypeptide(L)'
;MNYKEAVKLIEKLVEKKCYYVDFVPFTFPDRNYAELDDYLETHYKETYAKKIIFIAFSLMYYYDCHVYLDEEMSESFSNFKKKDLRNIGLDILDAFIHKLVVENRSGLNIIITHADNTYSLMRIEDGYQTLFFNINGECLNIIKQLVDHQGLFLKKSNISR
;
A
#
# COMPACT_ATOMS: atom_id res chain seq x y z
N MET A 1 -5.28 4.30 18.39
CA MET A 1 -6.12 5.25 17.64
C MET A 1 -7.48 4.62 17.37
N ASN A 2 -8.59 5.35 17.51
CA ASN A 2 -9.91 4.83 17.13
C ASN A 2 -10.18 5.02 15.63
N TYR A 3 -11.18 4.32 15.08
CA TYR A 3 -11.45 4.36 13.64
C TYR A 3 -11.75 5.77 13.10
N LYS A 4 -12.54 6.58 13.82
CA LYS A 4 -12.89 7.93 13.36
C LYS A 4 -11.68 8.86 13.31
N GLU A 5 -10.75 8.70 14.26
CA GLU A 5 -9.47 9.41 14.25
C GLU A 5 -8.60 8.95 13.07
N ALA A 6 -8.55 7.64 12.82
CA ALA A 6 -7.77 7.07 11.73
C ALA A 6 -8.24 7.57 10.36
N VAL A 7 -9.55 7.62 10.10
CA VAL A 7 -10.12 8.14 8.84
C VAL A 7 -9.67 9.59 8.60
N LYS A 8 -9.85 10.47 9.59
CA LYS A 8 -9.41 11.88 9.48
C LYS A 8 -7.91 12.02 9.25
N LEU A 9 -7.12 11.14 9.86
CA LEU A 9 -5.68 11.12 9.66
C LEU A 9 -5.31 10.67 8.25
N ILE A 10 -5.97 9.63 7.72
CA ILE A 10 -5.78 9.16 6.34
C ILE A 10 -6.11 10.27 5.35
N GLU A 11 -7.26 10.93 5.50
CA GLU A 11 -7.67 12.08 4.67
C GLU A 11 -6.59 13.18 4.65
N LYS A 12 -6.02 13.52 5.81
CA LYS A 12 -4.93 14.51 5.90
C LYS A 12 -3.62 14.04 5.27
N LEU A 13 -3.32 12.73 5.33
CA LEU A 13 -2.07 12.17 4.83
C LEU A 13 -2.08 12.07 3.29
N VAL A 14 -3.22 11.76 2.67
CA VAL A 14 -3.31 11.64 1.20
C VAL A 14 -3.07 12.96 0.47
N GLU A 15 -3.27 14.10 1.14
CA GLU A 15 -2.92 15.45 0.64
C GLU A 15 -1.41 15.75 0.67
N LYS A 16 -0.58 14.85 1.24
CA LYS A 16 0.87 15.06 1.38
C LYS A 16 1.64 14.47 0.20
N LYS A 17 2.96 14.71 0.23
CA LYS A 17 3.90 14.16 -0.76
C LYS A 17 3.68 12.66 -0.92
N CYS A 18 3.39 12.26 -2.15
CA CYS A 18 3.08 10.89 -2.54
C CYS A 18 4.25 10.25 -3.30
N TYR A 19 4.50 8.99 -3.00
CA TYR A 19 5.34 8.07 -3.76
C TYR A 19 4.51 6.85 -4.13
N TYR A 20 4.87 6.18 -5.20
CA TYR A 20 4.24 4.95 -5.64
C TYR A 20 5.28 3.90 -5.97
N VAL A 21 4.90 2.64 -5.79
CA VAL A 21 5.71 1.49 -6.17
C VAL A 21 5.38 1.11 -7.60
N ASP A 22 6.42 0.87 -8.38
CA ASP A 22 6.32 0.49 -9.78
C ASP A 22 7.20 -0.75 -10.02
N PHE A 23 6.81 -1.58 -10.97
CA PHE A 23 7.58 -2.76 -11.38
C PHE A 23 8.55 -2.44 -12.53
N VAL A 24 8.47 -1.23 -13.11
CA VAL A 24 9.45 -0.74 -14.10
C VAL A 24 10.09 0.60 -13.66
N PRO A 25 11.36 0.86 -14.03
CA PRO A 25 12.05 2.09 -13.63
C PRO A 25 11.64 3.32 -14.46
N PHE A 26 11.03 3.11 -15.63
CA PHE A 26 10.67 4.18 -16.57
C PHE A 26 9.16 4.39 -16.64
N THR A 27 8.75 5.52 -17.19
CA THR A 27 7.36 5.75 -17.60
C THR A 27 7.21 5.29 -19.04
N PHE A 28 6.19 4.50 -19.32
CA PHE A 28 5.88 4.09 -20.67
C PHE A 28 5.51 5.32 -21.53
N PRO A 29 6.15 5.56 -22.70
CA PRO A 29 5.74 6.63 -23.63
C PRO A 29 4.34 6.35 -24.19
N ASP A 30 3.53 7.34 -24.58
CA ASP A 30 2.16 7.18 -25.12
C ASP A 30 2.04 6.16 -26.28
N ARG A 31 1.97 4.88 -25.95
CA ARG A 31 1.67 3.78 -26.87
C ARG A 31 0.51 2.99 -26.28
N ASN A 32 -0.16 2.23 -27.13
CA ASN A 32 -1.13 1.25 -26.66
C ASN A 32 -0.37 0.09 -25.98
N TYR A 33 -0.61 -0.11 -24.69
CA TYR A 33 0.02 -1.17 -23.87
C TYR A 33 -0.94 -2.29 -23.48
N ALA A 34 -2.12 -2.39 -24.11
CA ALA A 34 -3.13 -3.39 -23.75
C ALA A 34 -2.56 -4.82 -23.70
N GLU A 35 -1.74 -5.21 -24.68
CA GLU A 35 -1.10 -6.54 -24.70
C GLU A 35 -0.17 -6.79 -23.51
N LEU A 36 0.60 -5.77 -23.12
CA LEU A 36 1.48 -5.88 -21.94
C LEU A 36 0.66 -5.92 -20.65
N ASP A 37 -0.40 -5.13 -20.57
CA ASP A 37 -1.30 -5.11 -19.42
C ASP A 37 -1.95 -6.48 -19.20
N ASP A 38 -2.52 -7.08 -20.27
CA ASP A 38 -3.09 -8.43 -20.25
C ASP A 38 -2.07 -9.49 -19.80
N TYR A 39 -0.84 -9.39 -20.29
CA TYR A 39 0.25 -10.28 -19.91
C TYR A 39 0.59 -10.15 -18.43
N LEU A 40 0.73 -8.92 -17.93
CA LEU A 40 1.06 -8.65 -16.53
C LEU A 40 -0.06 -9.12 -15.60
N GLU A 41 -1.32 -8.80 -15.92
CA GLU A 41 -2.50 -9.25 -15.19
C GLU A 41 -2.54 -10.77 -15.04
N THR A 42 -2.19 -11.50 -16.10
CA THR A 42 -2.22 -12.97 -16.10
C THR A 42 -1.01 -13.59 -15.40
N HIS A 43 0.18 -13.03 -15.57
CA HIS A 43 1.43 -13.71 -15.23
C HIS A 43 2.22 -13.08 -14.08
N TYR A 44 2.10 -11.78 -13.86
CA TYR A 44 2.94 -11.04 -12.92
C TYR A 44 2.23 -10.63 -11.63
N LYS A 45 0.91 -10.44 -11.68
CA LYS A 45 0.10 -9.92 -10.58
C LYS A 45 0.26 -10.68 -9.26
N GLU A 46 0.28 -12.00 -9.32
CA GLU A 46 0.55 -12.90 -8.18
C GLU A 46 1.92 -12.67 -7.54
N THR A 47 2.94 -12.46 -8.38
CA THR A 47 4.30 -12.17 -7.92
C THR A 47 4.36 -10.79 -7.29
N TYR A 48 3.70 -9.80 -7.90
CA TYR A 48 3.60 -8.45 -7.35
C TYR A 48 2.94 -8.45 -5.97
N ALA A 49 1.81 -9.15 -5.80
CA ALA A 49 1.12 -9.27 -4.52
C ALA A 49 2.06 -9.76 -3.40
N LYS A 50 2.82 -10.84 -3.64
CA LYS A 50 3.78 -11.38 -2.67
C LYS A 50 4.86 -10.38 -2.27
N LYS A 51 5.36 -9.60 -3.23
CA LYS A 51 6.35 -8.54 -2.97
C LYS A 51 5.76 -7.43 -2.09
N ILE A 52 4.53 -6.99 -2.36
CA ILE A 52 3.86 -5.97 -1.56
C ILE A 52 3.55 -6.48 -0.15
N ILE A 53 3.13 -7.74 0.00
CA ILE A 53 2.92 -8.39 1.30
C ILE A 53 4.21 -8.37 2.13
N PHE A 54 5.34 -8.75 1.53
CA PHE A 54 6.64 -8.70 2.20
C PHE A 54 6.98 -7.29 2.71
N ILE A 55 6.79 -6.27 1.86
CA ILE A 55 7.06 -4.87 2.23
C ILE A 55 6.14 -4.42 3.37
N ALA A 56 4.82 -4.68 3.24
CA ALA A 56 3.83 -4.33 4.25
C ALA A 56 4.16 -4.94 5.61
N PHE A 57 4.44 -6.24 5.65
CA PHE A 57 4.75 -6.94 6.90
C PHE A 57 6.09 -6.47 7.49
N SER A 58 7.11 -6.24 6.66
CA SER A 58 8.38 -5.70 7.13
C SER A 58 8.19 -4.34 7.81
N LEU A 59 7.40 -3.44 7.21
CA LEU A 59 7.10 -2.14 7.80
C LEU A 59 6.27 -2.26 9.08
N MET A 60 5.28 -3.15 9.11
CA MET A 60 4.44 -3.39 10.29
C MET A 60 5.21 -3.94 11.49
N TYR A 61 6.32 -4.62 11.27
CA TYR A 61 7.18 -5.16 12.34
C TYR A 61 8.35 -4.24 12.68
N TYR A 62 8.75 -3.35 11.77
CA TYR A 62 9.76 -2.33 12.06
C TYR A 62 9.17 -1.14 12.83
N TYR A 63 7.92 -0.75 12.53
CA TYR A 63 7.26 0.40 13.13
C TYR A 63 6.00 0.03 13.93
N ASP A 64 5.66 0.87 14.90
CA ASP A 64 4.30 0.91 15.43
C ASP A 64 3.32 1.35 14.33
N CYS A 65 2.23 0.62 14.17
CA CYS A 65 1.26 0.93 13.12
C CYS A 65 -0.17 0.50 13.45
N HIS A 66 -1.10 1.08 12.69
CA HIS A 66 -2.51 0.74 12.68
C HIS A 66 -2.94 0.35 11.27
N VAL A 67 -3.81 -0.65 11.13
CA VAL A 67 -4.22 -1.18 9.83
C VAL A 67 -5.73 -1.09 9.67
N TYR A 68 -6.21 -0.45 8.61
CA TYR A 68 -7.64 -0.27 8.36
C TYR A 68 -8.00 -0.53 6.91
N LEU A 69 -9.15 -1.16 6.70
CA LEU A 69 -9.76 -1.28 5.38
C LEU A 69 -10.35 0.06 4.93
N ASP A 70 -10.35 0.32 3.63
CA ASP A 70 -11.09 1.43 3.04
C ASP A 70 -12.61 1.27 3.24
N GLU A 71 -13.35 2.39 3.24
CA GLU A 71 -14.80 2.39 3.43
C GLU A 71 -15.54 1.72 2.28
N GLU A 72 -15.03 1.93 1.07
CA GLU A 72 -15.58 1.44 -0.20
C GLU A 72 -15.42 -0.07 -0.40
N MET A 73 -14.74 -0.76 0.53
CA MET A 73 -14.58 -2.21 0.48
C MET A 73 -15.91 -2.95 0.36
N SER A 74 -15.89 -4.05 -0.40
CA SER A 74 -17.03 -4.96 -0.55
C SER A 74 -17.62 -5.41 0.79
N GLU A 75 -18.95 -5.62 0.83
CA GLU A 75 -19.67 -6.14 2.00
C GLU A 75 -19.14 -7.50 2.50
N SER A 76 -18.47 -8.27 1.63
CA SER A 76 -17.80 -9.53 2.01
C SER A 76 -16.79 -9.36 3.15
N PHE A 77 -16.32 -8.13 3.41
CA PHE A 77 -15.38 -7.80 4.49
C PHE A 77 -16.00 -6.97 5.62
N SER A 78 -17.33 -6.89 5.69
CA SER A 78 -18.08 -6.11 6.69
C SER A 78 -17.63 -6.36 8.14
N ASN A 79 -17.30 -7.61 8.49
CA ASN A 79 -16.83 -7.98 9.84
C ASN A 79 -15.51 -7.33 10.26
N PHE A 80 -14.72 -6.84 9.31
CA PHE A 80 -13.42 -6.23 9.50
C PHE A 80 -13.46 -4.71 9.31
N LYS A 81 -14.55 -4.17 8.77
CA LYS A 81 -14.74 -2.72 8.64
C LYS A 81 -14.69 -2.05 10.01
N LYS A 82 -14.11 -0.86 10.04
CA LYS A 82 -14.00 0.01 11.23
C LYS A 82 -13.22 -0.58 12.40
N LYS A 83 -12.44 -1.63 12.17
CA LYS A 83 -11.56 -2.26 13.17
C LYS A 83 -10.11 -2.07 12.77
N ASP A 84 -9.26 -1.93 13.78
CA ASP A 84 -7.82 -2.02 13.57
C ASP A 84 -7.45 -3.49 13.35
N LEU A 85 -6.88 -3.77 12.20
CA LEU A 85 -6.53 -5.10 11.73
C LEU A 85 -5.10 -5.50 12.07
N ARG A 86 -4.31 -4.63 12.73
CA ARG A 86 -2.90 -4.87 13.01
C ARG A 86 -2.61 -6.24 13.66
N ASN A 87 -3.54 -6.73 14.47
CA ASN A 87 -3.35 -7.91 15.31
C ASN A 87 -4.28 -9.09 14.94
N ILE A 88 -4.86 -9.12 13.74
CA ILE A 88 -5.72 -10.24 13.32
C ILE A 88 -4.94 -11.49 12.89
N GLY A 89 -3.61 -11.40 12.79
CA GLY A 89 -2.73 -12.48 12.34
C GLY A 89 -2.24 -12.27 10.91
N LEU A 90 -1.00 -12.67 10.63
CA LEU A 90 -0.35 -12.47 9.34
C LEU A 90 -0.99 -13.29 8.22
N ASP A 91 -1.37 -14.54 8.46
CA ASP A 91 -2.02 -15.37 7.44
C ASP A 91 -3.35 -14.77 6.96
N ILE A 92 -4.08 -14.12 7.88
CA ILE A 92 -5.33 -13.44 7.53
C ILE A 92 -5.03 -12.17 6.73
N LEU A 93 -4.06 -11.35 7.16
CA LEU A 93 -3.64 -10.15 6.44
C LEU A 93 -3.03 -10.45 5.06
N ASP A 94 -2.32 -11.56 4.92
CA ASP A 94 -1.76 -12.06 3.66
C ASP A 94 -2.91 -12.33 2.67
N ALA A 95 -3.89 -13.12 3.10
CA ALA A 95 -5.08 -13.40 2.31
C ALA A 95 -5.87 -12.12 1.95
N PHE A 96 -5.87 -11.11 2.83
CA PHE A 96 -6.45 -9.81 2.51
C PHE A 96 -5.70 -9.13 1.39
N ILE A 97 -4.42 -8.81 1.61
CA ILE A 97 -3.60 -8.05 0.67
C ILE A 97 -3.54 -8.76 -0.68
N HIS A 98 -3.41 -10.08 -0.67
CA HIS A 98 -3.44 -10.91 -1.88
C HIS A 98 -4.72 -10.67 -2.68
N LYS A 99 -5.89 -10.73 -2.05
CA LYS A 99 -7.17 -10.45 -2.71
C LYS A 99 -7.30 -9.02 -3.20
N LEU A 100 -6.79 -8.03 -2.48
CA LEU A 100 -6.86 -6.63 -2.92
C LEU A 100 -6.09 -6.41 -4.22
N VAL A 101 -4.87 -6.93 -4.24
CA VAL A 101 -3.99 -6.85 -5.41
C VAL A 101 -4.58 -7.67 -6.55
N VAL A 102 -4.79 -8.97 -6.37
CA VAL A 102 -5.14 -9.89 -7.45
C VAL A 102 -6.57 -9.71 -7.96
N GLU A 103 -7.55 -9.52 -7.06
CA GLU A 103 -8.96 -9.38 -7.42
C GLU A 103 -9.39 -7.92 -7.64
N ASN A 104 -8.46 -6.96 -7.64
CA ASN A 104 -8.72 -5.52 -7.81
C ASN A 104 -9.81 -4.98 -6.88
N ARG A 105 -9.67 -5.22 -5.57
CA ARG A 105 -10.61 -4.70 -4.56
C ARG A 105 -10.02 -3.46 -3.88
N SER A 106 -10.89 -2.52 -3.50
CA SER A 106 -10.56 -1.23 -2.85
C SER A 106 -9.65 -1.39 -1.62
N GLY A 107 -8.98 -0.35 -1.15
CA GLY A 107 -7.66 -0.50 -0.51
C GLY A 107 -7.54 -0.88 0.98
N LEU A 108 -6.30 -1.22 1.37
CA LEU A 108 -5.83 -1.36 2.76
C LEU A 108 -4.94 -0.18 3.11
N ASN A 109 -5.17 0.42 4.28
CA ASN A 109 -4.41 1.54 4.80
C ASN A 109 -3.56 1.07 5.99
N ILE A 110 -2.25 1.28 5.93
CA ILE A 110 -1.31 1.03 7.02
C ILE A 110 -0.74 2.37 7.46
N ILE A 111 -1.17 2.85 8.63
CA ILE A 111 -0.71 4.09 9.23
C ILE A 111 0.51 3.77 10.09
N ILE A 112 1.67 4.30 9.70
CA ILE A 112 2.95 4.15 10.40
C ILE A 112 3.09 5.30 11.39
N THR A 113 3.39 4.99 12.65
CA THR A 113 3.67 5.98 13.70
C THR A 113 5.18 6.09 13.91
N HIS A 114 5.70 7.32 13.84
CA HIS A 114 7.10 7.62 14.09
C HIS A 114 7.34 8.00 15.54
N ALA A 115 8.59 7.91 16.00
CA ALA A 115 8.97 8.24 17.38
C ALA A 115 8.66 9.70 17.78
N ASP A 116 8.60 10.62 16.83
CA ASP A 116 8.24 12.03 17.02
C ASP A 116 6.72 12.29 16.99
N ASN A 117 5.90 11.24 17.00
CA ASN A 117 4.44 11.27 16.85
C ASN A 117 3.94 11.85 15.51
N THR A 118 4.78 11.86 14.48
CA THR A 118 4.33 12.06 13.11
C THR A 118 3.87 10.75 12.49
N TYR A 119 3.16 10.84 11.36
CA TYR A 119 2.57 9.68 10.70
C TYR A 119 2.92 9.63 9.22
N SER A 120 3.18 8.42 8.72
CA SER A 120 3.19 8.12 7.29
C SER A 120 2.08 7.12 6.97
N LEU A 121 1.72 7.02 5.69
CA LEU A 121 0.68 6.11 5.24
C LEU A 121 1.23 5.25 4.10
N MET A 122 1.01 3.95 4.18
CA MET A 122 1.05 3.05 3.04
C MET A 122 -0.40 2.72 2.67
N ARG A 123 -0.76 2.88 1.39
CA ARG A 123 -2.02 2.40 0.83
C ARG A 123 -1.73 1.31 -0.18
N ILE A 124 -2.40 0.18 -0.03
CA ILE A 124 -2.42 -0.88 -1.04
C ILE A 124 -3.80 -0.80 -1.67
N GLU A 125 -3.86 -0.30 -2.89
CA GLU A 125 -5.07 -0.17 -3.69
C GLU A 125 -5.16 -1.34 -4.69
N ASP A 126 -6.03 -1.23 -5.69
CA ASP A 126 -6.24 -2.29 -6.68
C ASP A 126 -5.04 -2.50 -7.61
N GLY A 127 -4.85 -3.76 -8.04
CA GLY A 127 -3.83 -4.13 -9.02
C GLY A 127 -2.41 -3.70 -8.61
N TYR A 128 -1.78 -2.87 -9.44
CA TYR A 128 -0.41 -2.40 -9.25
C TYR A 128 -0.28 -1.12 -8.40
N GLN A 129 -1.37 -0.64 -7.79
CA GLN A 129 -1.36 0.63 -7.06
C GLN A 129 -0.95 0.42 -5.60
N THR A 130 0.32 0.64 -5.29
CA THR A 130 0.80 0.76 -3.91
C THR A 130 1.42 2.13 -3.70
N LEU A 131 0.86 2.90 -2.77
CA LEU A 131 1.17 4.31 -2.54
C LEU A 131 1.73 4.53 -1.15
N PHE A 132 2.61 5.52 -1.02
CA PHE A 132 3.15 5.97 0.24
C PHE A 132 3.02 7.49 0.37
N PHE A 133 2.48 7.95 1.49
CA PHE A 133 2.27 9.37 1.76
C PHE A 133 3.02 9.83 2.99
N ASN A 134 3.47 11.08 2.93
CA ASN A 134 4.21 11.74 4.01
C ASN A 134 5.43 10.95 4.49
N ILE A 135 6.12 10.25 3.58
CA ILE A 135 7.37 9.54 3.89
C ILE A 135 8.57 10.48 3.68
N ASN A 136 9.43 10.57 4.70
CA ASN A 136 10.63 11.41 4.70
C ASN A 136 11.73 10.77 5.59
N GLY A 137 12.93 11.34 5.58
CA GLY A 137 14.02 10.93 6.47
C GLY A 137 14.33 9.43 6.45
N GLU A 138 14.40 8.83 7.63
CA GLU A 138 14.66 7.40 7.83
C GLU A 138 13.58 6.52 7.20
N CYS A 139 12.30 6.85 7.38
CA CYS A 139 11.18 6.10 6.83
C CYS A 139 11.27 5.94 5.31
N LEU A 140 11.56 7.04 4.60
CA LEU A 140 11.77 7.00 3.15
C LEU A 140 12.93 6.09 2.75
N ASN A 141 14.05 6.14 3.48
CA ASN A 141 15.23 5.32 3.19
C ASN A 141 14.94 3.83 3.37
N ILE A 142 14.23 3.47 4.45
CA ILE A 142 13.86 2.08 4.74
C ILE A 142 12.88 1.55 3.69
N ILE A 143 11.84 2.31 3.36
CA ILE A 143 10.89 1.92 2.31
C ILE A 143 11.62 1.74 0.98
N LYS A 144 12.53 2.64 0.63
CA LYS A 144 13.33 2.50 -0.60
C LYS A 144 14.16 1.21 -0.59
N GLN A 145 14.86 0.90 0.49
CA GLN A 145 15.62 -0.34 0.59
C GLN A 145 14.75 -1.59 0.47
N LEU A 146 13.57 -1.60 1.10
CA LEU A 146 12.62 -2.71 1.01
C LEU A 146 12.08 -2.89 -0.42
N VAL A 147 11.71 -1.79 -1.07
CA VAL A 147 11.22 -1.78 -2.46
C VAL A 147 12.32 -2.25 -3.43
N ASP A 148 13.53 -1.71 -3.30
CA ASP A 148 14.69 -2.09 -4.11
C ASP A 148 15.05 -3.58 -3.89
N HIS A 149 14.99 -4.07 -2.64
CA HIS A 149 15.24 -5.48 -2.31
C HIS A 149 14.24 -6.43 -2.99
N GLN A 150 13.00 -6.00 -3.19
CA GLN A 150 11.98 -6.76 -3.92
C GLN A 150 12.09 -6.59 -5.45
N GLY A 151 13.12 -5.89 -5.95
CA GLY A 151 13.30 -5.61 -7.38
C GLY A 151 12.18 -4.75 -7.96
N LEU A 152 11.66 -3.83 -7.17
CA LEU A 152 10.65 -2.84 -7.54
C LEU A 152 11.29 -1.44 -7.49
N PHE A 153 10.53 -0.42 -7.88
CA PHE A 153 11.00 0.95 -7.97
C PHE A 153 10.08 1.89 -7.20
N LEU A 154 10.65 2.63 -6.24
CA LEU A 154 9.91 3.67 -5.52
C LEU A 154 10.04 5.00 -6.29
N LYS A 155 8.92 5.47 -6.84
CA LYS A 155 8.86 6.69 -7.65
C LYS A 155 8.09 7.78 -6.92
N LYS A 156 8.54 9.03 -7.07
CA LYS A 156 7.80 10.19 -6.54
C LYS A 156 6.65 10.53 -7.50
N SER A 157 5.45 10.69 -6.99
CA SER A 157 4.34 11.22 -7.78
C SER A 157 4.55 12.72 -8.04
N ASN A 158 4.40 13.14 -9.29
CA ASN A 158 4.39 14.55 -9.68
C ASN A 158 2.99 15.16 -9.60
N ILE A 159 1.96 14.35 -9.31
CA ILE A 159 0.57 14.78 -9.24
C ILE A 159 0.24 15.02 -7.76
N SER A 160 0.08 16.28 -7.39
CA SER A 160 -0.76 16.64 -6.24
C SER A 160 -2.21 16.34 -6.64
N ARG A 161 -2.78 15.26 -6.11
CA ARG A 161 -4.22 15.03 -6.20
C ARG A 161 -4.93 15.99 -5.26
#